data_AF-A0A0C3CQ55-F1
#
_entry.id   AF-A0A0C3CQ55-F1
#
_cell.length_a   1.000
_cell.length_b   1.000
_cell.length_c   1.000
_cell.angle_alpha   90.00
_cell.angle_beta   90.00
_cell.angle_gamma   90.00
#
_symmetry.space_group_name_H-M   'P 1'
#
loop_
_entity.id
_entity.type
_entity.pdbx_description
1 polymer ?
#
loop_
_entity_poly.entity_id
_entity_poly.type
_entity_poly.pdbx_seq_one_letter_code
_entity_poly.pdbx_strand_id
1 'polypeptide(L)'
;MVHHVAKDVYEPVTIATQFDQTTGDLEVWAVSDLWESVSGHATITWYDWTRKVLLISKSNVNVGAVNATRAFERNVRGFGLNLSNVIAECAQLRLNEQHPTQRQCV
;
A
#
# COMPACT_ATOMS: atom_id res chain seq x y z
N MET A 1 13.82 14.31 -10.58
CA MET A 1 12.79 13.26 -10.67
C MET A 1 13.01 12.17 -9.62
N VAL A 2 14.16 11.47 -9.63
CA VAL A 2 14.46 10.38 -8.68
C VAL A 2 14.42 10.80 -7.21
N HIS A 3 14.97 11.97 -6.88
CA HIS A 3 15.06 12.43 -5.48
C HIS A 3 13.70 12.56 -4.77
N HIS A 4 12.64 12.93 -5.46
CA HIS A 4 11.31 13.08 -4.84
C HIS A 4 10.68 11.73 -4.53
N VAL A 5 10.72 10.81 -5.49
CA VAL A 5 10.21 9.45 -5.29
C VAL A 5 11.04 8.72 -4.22
N ALA A 6 12.37 8.90 -4.21
CA ALA A 6 13.23 8.30 -3.20
C ALA A 6 12.88 8.79 -1.79
N LYS A 7 12.57 10.08 -1.63
CA LYS A 7 12.17 10.63 -0.32
C LYS A 7 10.96 9.87 0.26
N ASP A 8 9.96 9.57 -0.57
CA ASP A 8 8.73 8.90 -0.14
C ASP A 8 8.99 7.40 0.15
N VAL A 9 9.86 6.76 -0.62
CA VAL A 9 10.25 5.35 -0.40
C VAL A 9 11.09 5.18 0.87
N TYR A 10 11.88 6.19 1.26
CA TYR A 10 12.71 6.17 2.47
C TYR A 10 12.01 6.71 3.71
N GLU A 11 10.68 6.89 3.69
CA GLU A 11 9.95 7.16 4.92
C GLU A 11 10.10 6.00 5.92
N PRO A 12 10.15 6.26 7.24
CA PRO A 12 10.40 5.22 8.26
C PRO A 12 9.40 4.07 8.23
N VAL A 13 8.20 4.33 7.74
CA VAL A 13 7.17 3.32 7.49
C VAL A 13 6.60 3.56 6.11
N THR A 14 6.82 2.63 5.20
CA THR A 14 6.39 2.76 3.80
C THR A 14 5.54 1.57 3.35
N ILE A 15 4.75 1.79 2.31
CA ILE A 15 4.04 0.72 1.61
C ILE A 15 4.76 0.41 0.31
N ALA A 16 5.13 -0.86 0.13
CA ALA A 16 5.64 -1.36 -1.13
C ALA A 16 4.58 -2.23 -1.81
N THR A 17 4.35 -1.99 -3.11
CA THR A 17 3.46 -2.81 -3.93
C THR A 17 4.29 -3.61 -4.92
N GLN A 18 3.93 -4.88 -5.10
CA GLN A 18 4.53 -5.75 -6.08
C GLN A 18 3.44 -6.41 -6.90
N PHE A 19 3.53 -6.28 -8.22
CA PHE A 19 2.56 -6.85 -9.14
C PHE A 19 3.27 -7.77 -10.13
N ASP A 20 2.95 -9.07 -10.05
CA ASP A 20 3.39 -10.04 -11.04
C ASP A 20 2.36 -10.07 -12.20
N GLN A 21 2.78 -9.57 -13.36
CA GLN A 21 1.93 -9.53 -14.54
C GLN A 21 1.64 -10.93 -15.12
N THR A 22 2.53 -11.89 -14.87
CA THR A 22 2.46 -13.26 -15.39
C THR A 22 1.39 -14.05 -14.67
N THR A 23 1.39 -14.02 -13.34
CA THR A 23 0.39 -14.71 -12.50
C THR A 23 -0.86 -13.84 -12.25
N GLY A 24 -0.70 -12.52 -12.28
CA GLY A 24 -1.72 -11.55 -11.89
C GLY A 24 -1.81 -11.36 -10.39
N ASP A 25 -0.78 -11.73 -9.63
CA ASP A 25 -0.76 -11.56 -8.17
C ASP A 25 -0.30 -10.15 -7.81
N LEU A 26 -1.13 -9.47 -7.02
CA LEU A 26 -0.82 -8.20 -6.40
C LEU A 26 -0.56 -8.42 -4.91
N GLU A 27 0.64 -8.08 -4.49
CA GLU A 27 1.06 -8.07 -3.11
C GLU A 27 1.31 -6.65 -2.63
N VAL A 28 0.89 -6.37 -1.40
CA VAL A 28 1.16 -5.11 -0.73
C VAL A 28 1.80 -5.39 0.61
N TRP A 29 2.96 -4.78 0.83
CA TRP A 29 3.80 -4.95 2.00
C TRP A 29 3.89 -3.65 2.77
N ALA A 30 3.75 -3.74 4.08
CA ALA A 30 4.12 -2.67 5.00
C ALA A 30 5.53 -2.93 5.50
N VAL A 31 6.41 -1.96 5.32
CA VAL A 31 7.81 -2.05 5.73
C VAL A 31 8.06 -0.96 6.78
N SER A 32 8.71 -1.33 7.88
CA SER A 32 9.08 -0.43 8.96
C SER A 32 10.57 -0.55 9.24
N ASP A 33 11.26 0.59 9.29
CA ASP A 33 12.65 0.71 9.75
C ASP A 33 12.71 1.28 11.19
N LEU A 34 11.58 1.34 11.88
CA LEU A 34 11.54 1.74 13.29
C LEU A 34 12.10 0.62 14.17
N TRP A 35 12.79 1.00 15.24
CA TRP A 35 13.29 0.08 16.27
C TRP A 35 12.20 -0.47 17.20
N GLU A 36 10.96 -0.02 17.02
CA GLU A 36 9.79 -0.42 17.80
C GLU A 36 8.72 -0.98 16.87
N SER A 37 7.82 -1.81 17.42
CA SER A 37 6.71 -2.34 16.64
C SER A 37 5.66 -1.27 16.43
N VAL A 38 5.09 -1.22 15.22
CA VAL A 38 4.11 -0.22 14.85
C VAL A 38 2.86 -0.86 14.27
N SER A 39 1.70 -0.39 14.73
CA SER A 39 0.40 -0.84 14.27
C SER A 39 -0.32 0.27 13.51
N GLY A 40 -1.02 -0.11 12.45
CA GLY A 40 -1.82 0.80 11.66
C GLY A 40 -2.80 0.09 10.73
N HIS A 41 -3.39 0.88 9.83
CA HIS A 41 -4.34 0.38 8.84
C HIS A 41 -3.86 0.72 7.44
N ALA A 42 -3.76 -0.28 6.57
CA ALA A 42 -3.54 -0.09 5.14
C ALA A 42 -4.90 -0.08 4.44
N THR A 43 -5.12 0.91 3.57
CA THR A 43 -6.33 0.99 2.76
C THR A 43 -5.95 0.93 1.29
N ILE A 44 -6.58 0.06 0.52
CA ILE A 44 -6.44 0.03 -0.94
C ILE A 44 -7.78 0.47 -1.53
N THR A 45 -7.75 1.54 -2.29
CA THR A 45 -8.90 2.02 -3.04
C THR A 45 -8.68 1.73 -4.51
N TRP A 46 -9.65 1.05 -5.10
CA TRP A 46 -9.68 0.73 -6.52
C TRP A 46 -10.53 1.76 -7.23
N TYR A 47 -10.00 2.35 -8.29
CA TYR A 47 -10.68 3.33 -9.12
C TYR A 47 -10.73 2.90 -10.57
N ASP A 48 -11.70 3.44 -11.29
CA ASP A 48 -11.69 3.54 -12.75
C ASP A 48 -10.81 4.73 -13.19
N TRP A 49 -10.33 4.78 -14.44
CA TRP A 49 -9.62 5.96 -15.01
C TRP A 49 -10.44 7.26 -14.89
N THR A 50 -11.77 7.15 -14.79
CA THR A 50 -12.70 8.26 -14.50
C THR A 50 -12.70 8.72 -13.04
N ARG A 51 -11.83 8.16 -12.17
CA ARG A 51 -11.77 8.34 -10.71
C ARG A 51 -13.00 7.87 -9.94
N LYS A 52 -13.85 7.04 -10.55
CA LYS A 52 -14.95 6.40 -9.84
C LYS A 52 -14.41 5.29 -8.94
N VAL A 53 -14.73 5.33 -7.65
CA VAL A 53 -14.40 4.26 -6.69
C VAL A 53 -15.16 2.99 -7.06
N LEU A 54 -14.42 1.90 -7.26
CA LEU A 54 -14.93 0.57 -7.56
C LEU A 54 -15.00 -0.30 -6.29
N LEU A 55 -13.92 -0.28 -5.49
CA LEU A 55 -13.83 -1.06 -4.26
C LEU A 55 -12.88 -0.41 -3.26
N ILE A 56 -13.15 -0.55 -1.96
CA ILE A 56 -12.22 -0.18 -0.89
C ILE A 56 -11.93 -1.45 -0.07
N SER A 57 -10.66 -1.80 0.05
CA SER A 57 -10.18 -2.89 0.89
C SER A 57 -9.37 -2.31 2.04
N LYS A 58 -9.63 -2.75 3.27
CA LYS A 58 -8.90 -2.30 4.47
C LYS A 58 -8.29 -3.50 5.17
N SER A 59 -7.05 -3.37 5.62
CA SER A 59 -6.40 -4.38 6.45
C SER A 59 -5.67 -3.74 7.62
N ASN A 60 -5.75 -4.40 8.77
CA ASN A 60 -4.98 -4.03 9.95
C ASN A 60 -3.60 -4.67 9.80
N VAL A 61 -2.56 -3.88 10.05
CA VAL A 61 -1.18 -4.33 9.90
C VAL A 61 -0.42 -3.99 11.17
N ASN A 62 0.33 -4.96 11.67
CA ASN A 62 1.27 -4.77 12.75
C ASN A 62 2.65 -5.18 12.23
N VAL A 63 3.56 -4.21 12.14
CA VAL A 63 4.92 -4.41 11.65
C VAL A 63 5.85 -4.40 12.85
N GLY A 64 6.69 -5.43 12.97
CA GLY A 64 7.71 -5.49 14.02
C GLY A 64 8.81 -4.45 13.84
N ALA A 65 9.73 -4.39 14.81
CA ALA A 65 10.93 -3.57 14.72
C ALA A 65 11.80 -4.02 13.53
N VAL A 66 12.18 -3.09 12.66
CA VAL A 66 13.01 -3.31 11.46
C VAL A 66 12.55 -4.55 10.67
N ASN A 67 11.28 -4.56 10.27
CA ASN A 67 10.63 -5.72 9.68
C ASN A 67 9.64 -5.31 8.57
N ALA A 68 9.19 -6.30 7.81
CA ALA A 68 8.14 -6.16 6.82
C ALA A 68 7.00 -7.15 7.11
N THR A 69 5.78 -6.74 6.83
CA THR A 69 4.59 -7.59 6.99
C THR A 69 3.67 -7.41 5.80
N ARG A 70 3.16 -8.53 5.29
CA ARG A 70 2.23 -8.52 4.15
C ARG A 70 0.87 -7.98 4.61
N ALA A 71 0.48 -6.86 4.03
CA ALA A 71 -0.75 -6.15 4.34
C ALA A 71 -1.93 -6.64 3.49
N PHE A 72 -1.68 -7.04 2.25
CA PHE A 72 -2.70 -7.48 1.32
C PHE A 72 -2.11 -8.40 0.25
N GLU A 73 -2.90 -9.37 -0.18
CA GLU A 73 -2.55 -10.31 -1.23
C GLU A 73 -3.82 -10.69 -1.99
N ARG A 74 -3.82 -10.45 -3.30
CA ARG A 74 -4.92 -10.84 -4.18
C ARG A 74 -4.45 -11.10 -5.60
N ASN A 75 -5.07 -12.09 -6.23
CA ASN A 75 -5.00 -12.27 -7.67
C ASN A 75 -6.01 -11.35 -8.37
N VAL A 76 -5.53 -10.44 -9.23
CA VAL A 76 -6.38 -9.44 -9.89
C VAL A 76 -7.23 -10.03 -11.01
N ARG A 77 -6.85 -11.20 -11.57
CA ARG A 77 -7.64 -11.86 -12.64
C ARG A 77 -8.93 -12.46 -12.10
N GLY A 78 -8.94 -12.91 -10.85
CA GLY A 78 -10.13 -13.41 -10.14
C GLY A 78 -11.00 -12.31 -9.52
N PHE A 79 -10.60 -11.04 -9.64
CA PHE A 79 -11.21 -9.93 -8.91
C PHE A 79 -12.52 -9.42 -9.54
N GLY A 80 -12.86 -9.88 -10.75
CA GLY A 80 -14.11 -9.52 -11.43
C GLY A 80 -14.17 -8.06 -11.93
N LEU A 81 -13.05 -7.33 -11.89
CA LEU A 81 -12.95 -5.98 -12.45
C LEU A 81 -12.38 -6.00 -13.87
N ASN A 82 -12.74 -5.00 -14.68
CA ASN A 82 -12.15 -4.81 -16.01
C ASN A 82 -10.72 -4.26 -15.86
N LEU A 83 -9.72 -5.13 -15.96
CA LEU A 83 -8.29 -4.79 -15.76
C LEU A 83 -7.74 -3.72 -16.73
N SER A 84 -8.43 -3.42 -17.84
CA SER A 84 -8.01 -2.35 -18.76
C SER A 84 -8.35 -0.95 -18.24
N ASN A 85 -9.27 -0.85 -17.27
CA ASN A 85 -9.77 0.42 -16.75
C ASN A 85 -9.79 0.44 -15.21
N VAL A 86 -8.70 -0.02 -14.59
CA VAL A 86 -8.59 -0.09 -13.14
C VAL A 86 -7.26 0.45 -12.68
N ILE A 87 -7.29 1.28 -11.65
CA ILE A 87 -6.14 1.82 -10.93
C ILE A 87 -6.29 1.40 -9.46
N ALA A 88 -5.23 0.87 -8.88
CA ALA A 88 -5.15 0.63 -7.44
C ALA A 88 -4.33 1.75 -6.79
N GLU A 89 -4.92 2.46 -5.85
CA GLU A 89 -4.22 3.40 -4.97
C GLU A 89 -4.14 2.77 -3.58
N CYS A 90 -2.92 2.56 -3.07
CA CYS A 90 -2.75 2.19 -1.67
C CYS A 90 -2.63 3.46 -0.83
N ALA A 91 -3.69 3.79 -0.10
CA ALA A 91 -3.72 4.89 0.83
C ALA A 91 -3.20 4.46 2.22
N GLN A 92 -2.07 5.06 2.57
CA GLN A 92 -1.55 5.45 3.89
C GLN A 92 -1.76 4.47 5.06
N LEU A 93 -0.64 3.98 5.62
CA LEU A 93 -0.58 3.46 6.99
C LEU A 93 -0.84 4.62 7.97
N ARG A 94 -2.04 4.65 8.55
CA ARG A 94 -2.31 5.48 9.73
C ARG A 94 -1.71 4.76 10.94
N LEU A 95 -0.51 5.15 11.33
CA LEU A 95 0.11 4.68 12.58
C LEU A 95 -0.58 5.39 13.74
N ASN A 96 -0.79 4.68 14.85
CA ASN A 96 -1.33 5.28 16.07
C ASN A 96 -0.40 6.39 16.56
N GLU A 97 -0.83 7.65 16.40
CA GLU A 97 -0.41 8.96 16.97
C GLU A 97 1.05 9.26 17.39
N GLN A 98 2.03 8.39 17.24
CA GLN A 98 3.41 8.64 17.71
C GLN A 98 4.36 9.12 16.60
N HIS A 99 4.03 8.91 15.32
CA HIS A 99 4.82 9.39 14.19
C HIS A 99 3.92 9.89 13.04
N PRO A 100 3.87 11.21 12.77
CA PRO A 100 3.08 11.74 11.67
C PRO A 100 3.75 11.39 10.32
N THR A 101 3.25 10.36 9.63
CA THR A 101 3.62 10.10 8.23
C THR A 101 3.06 11.22 7.35
N GLN A 102 3.96 11.99 6.72
CA GLN A 102 3.59 13.07 5.81
C GLN A 102 2.92 12.47 4.57
N ARG A 103 1.76 12.99 4.26
CA ARG A 103 0.99 12.60 3.08
C ARG A 103 1.68 13.13 1.83
N GLN A 104 2.16 12.24 0.95
CA GLN A 104 2.21 12.54 -0.47
C GLN A 104 2.12 11.25 -1.30
N CYS A 105 0.92 10.94 -1.80
CA CYS A 105 0.75 9.95 -2.87
C CYS A 105 0.64 10.73 -4.18
N VAL A 106 1.44 10.35 -5.18
CA VAL A 106 1.34 10.80 -6.58
C VAL A 106 0.66 9.71 -7.39
#